data_AF-A0A930FI72-F1
#
_entry.id   AF-A0A930FI72-F1
#
_cell.length_a   1.000
_cell.length_b   1.000
_cell.length_c   1.000
_cell.angle_alpha   90.00
_cell.angle_beta   90.00
_cell.angle_gamma   90.00
#
_symmetry.space_group_name_H-M   'P 1'
#
loop_
_entity.id
_entity.type
_entity.pdbx_description
1 polymer ?
#
loop_
_entity_poly.entity_id
_entity_poly.type
_entity_poly.pdbx_seq_one_letter_code
_entity_poly.pdbx_strand_id
1 'polypeptide(L)' 'MEVMAVPNKELLIFYNQIDEWVDRVYPDQDKPLVSFKQGTPKSILDLFDAIKSKIGFDYAV' A
#
# COMPACT_ATOMS: atom_id res chain seq x y z
N MET A 1 -22.82 -14.38 -11.78
CA MET A 1 -22.62 -14.35 -10.32
C MET A 1 -21.42 -13.46 -10.10
N GLU A 2 -21.63 -12.20 -9.72
CA GLU A 2 -20.51 -11.32 -9.38
C GLU A 2 -19.88 -11.90 -8.12
N VAL A 3 -18.68 -12.45 -8.24
CA VAL A 3 -17.87 -12.79 -7.08
C VAL A 3 -17.54 -11.45 -6.45
N MET A 4 -18.28 -11.07 -5.40
CA MET A 4 -17.83 -10.01 -4.50
C MET A 4 -16.56 -10.56 -3.85
N ALA A 5 -15.42 -10.40 -4.53
CA ALA A 5 -14.13 -10.73 -3.98
C ALA A 5 -14.04 -9.91 -2.70
N VAL A 6 -14.04 -10.61 -1.56
CA VAL A 6 -13.80 -9.96 -0.26
C VAL A 6 -12.52 -9.16 -0.43
N PRO A 7 -12.55 -7.83 -0.24
CA PRO A 7 -11.36 -7.05 -0.46
C PRO A 7 -10.28 -7.58 0.47
N ASN A 8 -9.11 -7.89 -0.11
CA ASN A 8 -7.95 -8.41 0.59
C ASN A 8 -7.72 -7.52 1.83
N LYS A 9 -7.69 -8.11 3.03
CA LYS A 9 -7.67 -7.37 4.30
C LYS A 9 -6.51 -6.38 4.34
N GLU A 10 -5.36 -6.78 3.84
CA GLU A 10 -4.18 -5.94 3.71
C GLU A 10 -4.39 -4.79 2.72
N LEU A 11 -5.09 -5.03 1.62
CA LEU A 11 -5.43 -3.98 0.66
C LEU A 11 -6.39 -2.95 1.27
N LEU A 12 -7.34 -3.40 2.11
CA LEU A 12 -8.18 -2.48 2.89
C LEU A 12 -7.38 -1.66 3.90
N ILE A 13 -6.40 -2.27 4.59
CA ILE A 13 -5.51 -1.55 5.50
C ILE A 13 -4.75 -0.47 4.72
N PHE A 14 -4.23 -0.81 3.54
CA PHE A 14 -3.55 0.15 2.68
C PHE A 14 -4.44 1.36 2.37
N TYR A 15 -5.63 1.14 1.78
CA TYR A 15 -6.50 2.24 1.37
C TYR A 15 -7.08 3.04 2.53
N ASN A 16 -7.32 2.41 3.70
CA ASN A 16 -7.95 3.10 4.82
C ASN A 16 -6.96 3.84 5.75
N GLN A 17 -5.69 3.42 5.80
CA GLN A 17 -4.73 3.91 6.80
C GLN A 17 -3.40 4.39 6.21
N ILE A 18 -3.00 3.90 5.03
CA ILE A 18 -1.66 4.16 4.48
C ILE A 18 -1.74 5.14 3.30
N ASP A 19 -2.77 5.02 2.45
CA ASP A 19 -2.92 5.78 1.21
C ASP A 19 -2.89 7.30 1.43
N GLU A 20 -3.45 7.80 2.54
CA GLU A 20 -3.41 9.23 2.86
C GLU A 20 -1.97 9.78 3.04
N TRP A 21 -1.01 8.90 3.36
CA TRP A 21 0.41 9.23 3.55
C TRP A 21 1.25 9.02 2.30
N VAL A 22 0.68 8.43 1.26
CA VAL A 22 1.34 8.21 -0.02
C VAL A 22 1.43 9.54 -0.78
N ASP A 23 2.63 9.85 -1.26
CA ASP A 23 2.87 11.01 -2.14
C ASP A 23 2.63 10.64 -3.60
N ARG A 24 3.15 9.49 -4.02
CA ARG A 24 3.00 9.00 -5.39
C ARG A 24 3.06 7.49 -5.46
N VAL A 25 2.21 6.93 -6.33
CA VAL A 25 2.25 5.54 -6.78
C VAL A 25 2.83 5.51 -8.20
N TYR A 26 3.84 4.68 -8.41
CA TYR A 26 4.40 4.37 -9.72
C TYR A 26 3.77 3.06 -10.21
N PRO A 27 2.89 3.11 -11.21
CA PRO A 27 2.27 1.92 -11.77
C PRO A 27 3.33 1.13 -12.55
N ASP A 28 3.79 0.03 -11.98
CA ASP A 28 4.55 -1.01 -12.68
C ASP A 28 3.61 -2.19 -12.95
N GLN A 29 3.79 -2.90 -14.07
CA GLN A 29 2.93 -4.01 -14.47
C GLN A 29 3.03 -5.20 -13.50
N ASP A 30 4.16 -5.37 -12.81
CA ASP A 30 4.37 -6.49 -11.89
C ASP A 30 4.35 -6.10 -10.41
N LYS A 31 4.86 -4.91 -10.06
CA LYS A 31 4.98 -4.48 -8.65
C LYS A 31 4.87 -2.96 -8.49
N PRO A 32 3.65 -2.42 -8.25
CA PRO A 32 3.48 -0.99 -8.00
C PRO A 32 4.40 -0.50 -6.89
N LEU A 33 5.11 0.60 -7.15
CA LEU A 33 6.01 1.22 -6.18
C LEU A 33 5.34 2.42 -5.53
N VAL A 34 5.56 2.61 -4.24
CA VAL A 34 4.94 3.63 -3.42
C VAL A 34 6.01 4.53 -2.82
N SER A 35 5.84 5.83 -2.97
CA SER A 35 6.63 6.85 -2.28
C SER A 35 5.77 7.55 -1.24
N PHE A 36 6.35 7.82 -0.07
CA PHE A 36 5.66 8.42 1.07
C PHE A 36 5.98 9.91 1.19
N LYS A 37 5.01 10.67 1.72
CA LYS A 37 5.19 12.09 2.05
C LYS A 37 6.28 12.26 3.11
N GLN A 38 6.99 13.39 3.06
CA GLN A 38 7.89 13.76 4.14
C GLN A 38 7.13 13.90 5.47
N GLY A 39 7.72 13.40 6.56
CA GLY A 39 7.09 13.44 7.88
C GLY A 39 6.05 12.34 8.13
N THR A 40 5.92 11.36 7.22
CA THR A 40 5.10 10.17 7.46
C THR A 40 5.49 9.49 8.78
N PRO A 41 4.54 9.24 9.70
CA PRO A 41 4.85 8.61 10.97
C PRO A 41 5.47 7.23 10.78
N LYS A 42 6.47 6.90 11.61
CA LYS A 42 7.14 5.59 11.55
C LYS A 42 6.15 4.43 11.66
N SER A 43 5.09 4.56 12.46
CA SER A 43 4.06 3.53 12.59
C SER A 43 3.32 3.22 11.28
N ILE A 44 3.19 4.19 10.37
CA ILE A 44 2.59 3.97 9.05
C ILE A 44 3.57 3.23 8.14
N LEU A 45 4.86 3.57 8.19
CA LEU A 45 5.90 2.85 7.45
C LEU A 45 6.02 1.41 7.92
N ASP A 46 6.04 1.18 9.24
CA ASP A 46 6.06 -0.15 9.85
C ASP A 46 4.81 -0.97 9.44
N LEU A 47 3.63 -0.33 9.39
CA LEU A 47 2.38 -0.95 8.93
C LEU A 47 2.46 -1.34 7.44
N PHE A 48 3.01 -0.46 6.60
CA PHE A 48 3.21 -0.75 5.18
C PHE A 48 4.19 -1.92 4.98
N ASP A 49 5.32 -1.94 5.70
CA ASP A 49 6.28 -3.04 5.64
C ASP A 49 5.68 -4.39 6.02
N ALA A 50 4.73 -4.40 6.96
CA ALA A 50 4.03 -5.62 7.36
C ALA A 50 3.08 -6.18 6.28
N ILE A 51 2.64 -5.36 5.32
CA ILE A 51 1.63 -5.75 4.33
C ILE A 51 2.09 -5.72 2.88
N LYS A 52 3.14 -4.96 2.53
CA LYS A 52 3.51 -4.66 1.13
C LYS A 52 3.70 -5.90 0.27
N SER A 53 4.33 -6.96 0.80
CA SER A 53 4.54 -8.22 0.08
C SER A 53 3.24 -8.99 -0.20
N LYS A 54 2.22 -8.83 0.65
CA LYS A 54 0.92 -9.51 0.52
C LYS A 54 -0.02 -8.83 -0.47
N ILE A 55 0.22 -7.54 -0.77
CA ILE A 55 -0.52 -6.75 -1.75
C ILE A 55 0.28 -6.50 -3.04
N GLY A 56 1.50 -7.04 -3.13
CA GLY A 56 2.35 -6.92 -4.31
C GLY A 56 2.95 -5.53 -4.52
N PHE A 57 3.11 -4.74 -3.46
CA PHE A 57 3.65 -3.37 -3.52
C PHE A 57 5.08 -3.34 -2.98
N ASP A 58 5.84 -2.29 -3.31
CA ASP A 58 7.10 -1.97 -2.62
C ASP A 58 7.34 -0.47 -2.51
N TYR A 59 8.44 -0.08 -1.87
CA TYR A 59 8.91 1.30 -1.90
C TYR A 59 9.47 1.69 -3.27
N ALA A 60 9.19 2.92 -3.68
CA ALA A 60 9.99 3.57 -4.71
C ALA A 60 11.38 3.89 -4.13
N VAL A 61 12.44 3.46 -4.83
CA VAL A 61 13.84 3.76 -4.49
C VAL A 61 14.17 5.19 -4.85
#